data_AF-A0A7C2QB98-F1
#
_entry.id   AF-A0A7C2QB98-F1
#
_cell.length_a   1.000
_cell.length_b   1.000
_cell.length_c   1.000
_cell.angle_alpha   90.00
_cell.angle_beta   90.00
_cell.angle_gamma   90.00
#
_symmetry.space_group_name_H-M   'P 1'
#
loop_
_entity.id
_entity.type
_entity.pdbx_description
1 polymer ?
#
loop_
_entity_poly.entity_id
_entity_poly.type
_entity_poly.pdbx_seq_one_letter_code
_entity_poly.pdbx_strand_id
1 'polypeptide(L)' 'MRAMALASTIGLSLVIPPVMGYFAGRWLDGRFGTEPVISMIGLVVGIVLGFVEMVHILHQIEREERKPK' A
#
# COMPACT_ATOMS: atom_id res chain seq x y z
N MET A 1 -9.08 -3.79 -22.03
CA MET A 1 -9.55 -2.98 -20.89
C MET A 1 -9.14 -3.55 -19.53
N ARG A 2 -9.24 -4.86 -19.26
CA ARG A 2 -8.85 -5.46 -17.95
C ARG A 2 -7.40 -5.17 -17.51
N ALA A 3 -6.44 -5.22 -18.42
CA ALA A 3 -5.02 -4.94 -18.11
C ALA A 3 -4.79 -3.51 -17.58
N MET A 4 -5.53 -2.52 -18.11
CA MET A 4 -5.43 -1.14 -17.64
C MET A 4 -6.04 -0.96 -16.25
N ALA A 5 -7.16 -1.61 -15.98
CA ALA A 5 -7.79 -1.59 -14.65
C ALA A 5 -6.86 -2.21 -13.59
N LEU A 6 -6.26 -3.36 -13.90
CA LEU A 6 -5.29 -4.03 -13.01
C LEU A 6 -4.06 -3.17 -12.75
N ALA A 7 -3.48 -2.57 -13.79
CA ALA A 7 -2.32 -1.69 -13.64
C ALA A 7 -2.64 -0.48 -12.74
N SER A 8 -3.82 0.14 -12.92
CA SER A 8 -4.28 1.23 -12.07
C SER A 8 -4.51 0.79 -10.63
N THR A 9 -5.12 -0.39 -10.41
CA THR A 9 -5.34 -0.93 -9.06
C THR A 9 -4.02 -1.20 -8.35
N ILE A 10 -3.04 -1.79 -9.03
CA ILE A 10 -1.70 -2.03 -8.46
C ILE A 10 -1.02 -0.70 -8.13
N GLY A 11 -1.05 0.28 -9.04
CA GLY A 11 -0.50 1.61 -8.79
C GLY A 11 -1.14 2.31 -7.58
N LEU A 12 -2.46 2.24 -7.47
CA LEU A 12 -3.19 2.81 -6.32
C LEU A 12 -2.88 2.07 -5.01
N SER A 13 -2.74 0.74 -5.05
CA SER A 13 -2.38 -0.06 -3.88
C SER A 13 -0.99 0.27 -3.32
N LEU A 14 -0.09 0.81 -4.14
CA LEU A 14 1.24 1.27 -3.72
C LEU A 14 1.21 2.68 -3.11
N VAL A 15 0.30 3.55 -3.54
CA VAL A 15 0.27 4.97 -3.11
C VAL A 15 -0.66 5.19 -1.92
N ILE A 16 -1.81 4.52 -1.89
CA ILE A 16 -2.83 4.74 -0.86
C ILE A 16 -2.30 4.43 0.56
N PRO A 17 -1.64 3.28 0.81
CA PRO A 17 -1.21 2.93 2.16
C PRO A 17 -0.11 3.86 2.74
N PRO A 18 0.96 4.25 1.99
CA PRO A 18 1.92 5.25 2.47
C PRO A 18 1.29 6.61 2.77
N VAL A 19 0.39 7.08 1.91
CA VAL A 19 -0.26 8.38 2.08
C VAL A 19 -1.15 8.36 3.33
N MET A 20 -1.96 7.31 3.50
CA MET A 20 -2.74 7.14 4.73
C MET A 20 -1.87 7.02 5.97
N GLY A 21 -0.80 6.21 5.92
CA GLY A 21 0.11 6.00 7.04
C GLY A 21 0.82 7.29 7.47
N TYR A 22 1.25 8.10 6.51
CA TYR A 22 1.86 9.39 6.77
C TYR A 22 0.88 10.39 7.38
N PHE A 23 -0.33 10.54 6.82
CA PHE A 23 -1.32 11.48 7.36
C PHE A 23 -1.81 11.06 8.75
N ALA A 24 -2.03 9.77 8.97
CA ALA A 24 -2.37 9.23 10.29
C ALA A 24 -1.23 9.46 11.30
N GLY A 25 0.01 9.19 10.88
CA GLY A 25 1.19 9.41 11.72
C GLY A 25 1.42 10.89 12.03
N ARG A 26 1.13 11.80 11.09
CA ARG A 26 1.23 13.26 11.30
C ARG A 26 0.21 13.76 12.31
N TRP A 27 -1.02 13.25 12.24
CA TRP A 27 -2.05 13.58 13.23
C TRP A 27 -1.68 13.09 14.63
N LEU A 28 -1.09 11.89 14.73
CA LEU A 28 -0.58 11.35 15.98
C LEU A 28 0.62 12.14 16.49
N ASP A 29 1.60 12.45 15.63
CA ASP A 29 2.79 13.23 16.01
C ASP A 29 2.41 14.59 16.60
N GLY A 30 1.41 15.28 16.01
CA GLY A 30 0.88 16.55 16.54
C GLY A 30 0.19 16.41 17.90
N ARG A 31 -0.38 15.23 18.20
CA ARG A 31 -0.99 14.94 19.51
C ARG A 31 0.04 14.60 20.58
N PHE A 32 1.11 13.91 20.20
CA PHE A 32 2.17 13.41 21.10
C PHE A 32 3.39 14.32 21.20
N GLY A 33 3.50 15.36 20.35
CA GLY A 33 4.67 16.24 20.29
C GLY A 33 5.94 15.54 19.79
N THR A 34 5.78 14.43 19.06
CA THR A 34 6.89 13.58 18.57
C THR A 34 7.20 13.80 17.09
N GLU A 35 6.74 14.91 16.50
CA GLU A 35 6.98 15.24 15.09
C GLU A 35 8.49 15.17 14.76
N PRO A 36 8.92 14.35 13.76
CA PRO A 36 8.14 13.58 12.78
C PRO A 36 8.30 12.05 12.92
N VAL A 37 8.38 11.49 14.13
CA VAL A 37 8.74 10.07 14.34
C VAL A 37 7.62 9.12 13.93
N ILE A 38 6.39 9.32 14.40
CA ILE A 38 5.25 8.43 14.12
C ILE A 38 4.85 8.53 12.65
N SER A 39 4.95 9.73 12.05
CA SER A 39 4.78 9.93 10.60
C SER A 39 5.75 9.09 9.79
N MET A 40 7.02 9.04 10.18
CA MET A 40 8.05 8.29 9.47
C MET A 40 7.82 6.78 9.58
N ILE A 41 7.46 6.30 10.78
CA ILE A 41 7.09 4.90 10.99
C ILE A 41 5.85 4.54 10.17
N GLY A 42 4.81 5.37 10.21
CA GLY A 42 3.59 5.19 9.44
C GLY A 42 3.83 5.17 7.93
N LEU A 43 4.74 6.01 7.44
CA LEU A 43 5.16 6.02 6.05
C LEU A 43 5.86 4.71 5.65
N VAL A 44 6.87 4.27 6.43
CA VAL A 44 7.62 3.04 6.15
C VAL A 44 6.68 1.82 6.20
N VAL A 45 5.81 1.75 7.21
CA VAL A 45 4.79 0.70 7.31
C VAL A 45 3.85 0.73 6.10
N GLY A 46 3.38 1.91 5.70
CA GLY A 46 2.53 2.06 4.53
C GLY A 46 3.22 1.60 3.24
N ILE A 47 4.51 1.89 3.06
CA ILE A 47 5.29 1.40 1.92
C ILE A 47 5.36 -0.13 1.94
N VAL A 48 5.72 -0.72 3.08
CA VAL A 48 5.81 -2.18 3.22
C VAL A 48 4.47 -2.85 2.91
N LEU A 49 3.37 -2.32 3.45
CA LEU A 49 2.02 -2.83 3.18
C LEU A 49 1.65 -2.74 1.69
N GLY A 50 1.98 -1.62 1.03
CA GLY A 50 1.75 -1.47 -0.41
C GLY A 50 2.50 -2.51 -1.24
N PHE A 51 3.76 -2.79 -0.89
CA PHE A 51 4.54 -3.85 -1.56
C PHE A 51 3.99 -5.25 -1.28
N VAL A 52 3.58 -5.53 -0.05
CA VAL A 52 2.96 -6.82 0.31
C VAL A 52 1.67 -7.04 -0.49
N GLU A 53 0.82 -6.02 -0.62
CA GLU A 53 -0.41 -6.08 -1.39
C GLU A 53 -0.12 -6.31 -2.89
N MET A 54 0.86 -5.61 -3.45
CA MET A 54 1.30 -5.82 -4.83
C MET A 54 1.72 -7.27 -5.08
N VAL A 55 2.55 -7.85 -4.19
CA VAL A 55 2.99 -9.25 -4.31
C VAL A 55 1.80 -10.20 -4.17
N HIS A 56 0.85 -9.89 -3.29
CA HIS A 56 -0.38 -10.66 -3.12
C HIS A 56 -1.21 -10.68 -4.41
N ILE A 57 -1.42 -9.51 -5.04
CA ILE A 57 -2.15 -9.38 -6.30
C ILE A 57 -1.43 -10.15 -7.43
N LEU A 58 -0.11 -10.05 -7.52
CA LEU A 58 0.70 -10.80 -8.50
C LEU A 58 0.52 -12.31 -8.36
N HIS A 59 0.62 -12.85 -7.14
CA HIS A 59 0.40 -14.26 -6.89
C HIS A 59 -1.05 -14.69 -7.16
N GLN A 60 -2.03 -13.82 -6.93
CA GLN A 60 -3.43 -14.10 -7.22
C GLN A 60 -3.67 -14.21 -8.74
N ILE A 61 -3.10 -13.29 -9.52
CA ILE A 61 -3.15 -13.33 -10.99
C ILE A 61 -2.50 -14.61 -11.52
N GLU A 62 -1.31 -14.95 -11.03
CA GLU A 62 -0.60 -16.18 -11.44
C GLU A 62 -1.41 -17.45 -11.12
N ARG A 63 -2.09 -17.49 -9.96
CA ARG A 63 -2.97 -18.61 -9.58
C ARG A 63 -4.22 -18.71 -10.44
N GLU A 64 -4.79 -17.59 -10.86
CA GLU A 64 -5.95 -17.56 -11.75
C GLU A 64 -5.59 -18.02 -13.16
N GLU A 65 -4.39 -17.69 -13.65
CA GLU A 65 -3.91 -18.19 -14.95
C GLU A 65 -3.56 -19.70 -14.92
N ARG A 66 -3.18 -20.24 -13.76
CA ARG A 66 -2.79 -21.66 -13.60
C ARG A 66 -3.95 -22.65 -13.46
N LYS A 67 -5.20 -22.21 -13.33
CA LYS A 67 -6.36 -23.12 -13.32
C LYS A 67 -6.73 -23.51 -14.76
N PRO A 68 -6.53 -24.77 -15.19
CA PRO A 68 -7.02 -25.23 -16.48
C PRO A 68 -8.55 -25.14 -16.47
N LYS A 69 -9.11 -24.61 -17.56
CA LYS A 69 -10.57 -24.62 -17.85
C LYS A 69 -11.12 -26.04 -17.84
#